data_AF-A0A285DPU7-F1
#
_entry.id   AF-A0A285DPU7-F1
#
_cell.length_a   1.000
_cell.length_b   1.000
_cell.length_c   1.000
_cell.angle_alpha   90.00
_cell.angle_beta   90.00
_cell.angle_gamma   90.00
#
_symmetry.space_group_name_H-M   'P 1'
#
loop_
_entity.id
_entity.type
_entity.pdbx_description
1 polymer ?
#
loop_
_entity_poly.entity_id
_entity_poly.type
_entity_poly.pdbx_seq_one_letter_code
_entity_poly.pdbx_strand_id
1 'polypeptide(L)'
;MYLTMAGLYHLQHDQRARDLARCLLAYMQRLTRAQEKILDDPFDEPNIAVDIKEALHGVDGAGSLLDGLVAIAEREWPGIRFSRTSLTGELGALPAVDCDTLDLYLAEVAAHLSPPAPLEALSFTEPRALLRALNFLDIDYELVLGDTLVVPPPMDRSSLLALEVDDEGAYNSGLIVLTDILRDLKVPGRNPGSGLLRLEAHLASKLPSLDRDAVCRAVQLLDQIRVIRNSAVHPKPRPELTAAHHALGLPFPVRDFTAAWNRVRAHAERAVSDLQEAIQSARR
;
A
#
# COMPACT_ATOMS: atom_id res chain seq x y z
N MET A 1 0.85 33.13 -9.72
CA MET A 1 0.95 32.59 -8.36
C MET A 1 -0.34 31.88 -8.05
N TYR A 2 -0.27 30.59 -7.73
CA TYR A 2 -1.44 29.73 -7.55
C TYR A 2 -1.61 29.49 -6.05
N LEU A 3 -2.79 29.79 -5.52
CA LEU A 3 -3.08 29.75 -4.09
C LEU A 3 -3.91 28.49 -3.78
N THR A 4 -3.47 27.71 -2.80
CA THR A 4 -4.15 26.53 -2.24
C THR A 4 -4.51 26.80 -0.77
N MET A 5 -5.21 25.90 -0.09
CA MET A 5 -5.46 25.98 1.36
C MET A 5 -4.15 26.02 2.16
N ALA A 6 -3.11 25.30 1.72
CA ALA A 6 -1.77 25.42 2.27
C ALA A 6 -1.16 26.82 2.06
N GLY A 7 -1.44 27.45 0.92
CA GLY A 7 -1.08 28.85 0.69
C GLY A 7 -1.81 29.82 1.61
N LEU A 8 -3.11 29.58 1.88
CA LEU A 8 -3.90 30.38 2.83
C LEU A 8 -3.40 30.23 4.27
N TYR A 9 -2.90 29.05 4.63
CA TYR A 9 -2.30 28.78 5.94
C TYR A 9 -1.15 29.73 6.28
N HIS A 10 -0.28 30.02 5.31
CA HIS A 10 0.82 30.96 5.51
C HIS A 10 0.38 32.44 5.50
N LEU A 11 -0.88 32.73 5.16
CA LEU A 11 -1.45 34.07 5.07
C LEU A 11 -2.50 34.33 6.15
N GLN A 12 -2.52 33.55 7.24
CA GLN A 12 -3.52 33.70 8.31
C GLN A 12 -3.56 35.10 8.96
N HIS A 13 -2.50 35.90 8.82
CA HIS A 13 -2.49 37.28 9.29
C HIS A 13 -3.37 38.22 8.44
N ASP A 14 -3.69 37.83 7.20
CA ASP A 14 -4.58 38.56 6.30
C ASP A 14 -6.05 38.18 6.54
N GLN A 15 -6.92 39.18 6.68
CA GLN A 15 -8.35 38.95 6.96
C GLN A 15 -9.06 38.23 5.80
N ARG A 16 -8.74 38.60 4.55
CA ARG A 16 -9.35 38.00 3.36
C ARG A 16 -8.94 36.55 3.20
N ALA A 17 -7.68 36.22 3.51
CA ALA A 17 -7.20 34.84 3.50
C ALA A 17 -7.92 33.97 4.54
N ARG A 18 -8.15 34.50 5.76
CA ARG A 18 -8.93 33.80 6.80
C ARG A 18 -10.38 33.56 6.38
N ASP A 19 -11.02 34.56 5.77
CA ASP A 19 -12.41 34.42 5.31
C ASP A 19 -12.54 33.44 4.15
N LEU A 20 -11.57 33.41 3.22
CA LEU A 20 -11.49 32.40 2.17
C LEU A 20 -11.34 30.99 2.74
N ALA A 21 -10.42 30.80 3.69
CA ALA A 21 -10.19 29.51 4.34
C ALA A 21 -11.45 29.01 5.07
N ARG A 22 -12.11 29.87 5.83
CA ARG A 22 -13.35 29.55 6.55
C ARG A 22 -14.46 29.11 5.60
N CYS A 23 -14.64 29.80 4.47
CA CYS A 23 -15.64 29.42 3.47
C CYS A 23 -15.28 28.10 2.77
N LEU A 24 -14.00 27.85 2.46
CA LEU A 24 -13.57 26.58 1.85
C LEU A 24 -13.75 25.39 2.80
N LEU A 25 -13.42 25.53 4.08
CA LEU A 25 -13.66 24.48 5.08
C LEU A 25 -15.16 24.20 5.25
N ALA A 26 -15.98 25.24 5.34
CA ALA A 26 -17.44 25.08 5.40
C ALA A 26 -17.99 24.38 4.15
N TYR A 27 -17.43 24.66 2.98
CA TYR A 27 -17.77 23.96 1.75
C TYR A 27 -17.37 22.48 1.80
N MET A 28 -16.15 22.15 2.25
CA MET A 28 -15.71 20.76 2.42
C MET A 28 -16.55 19.96 3.42
N GLN A 29 -16.98 20.57 4.52
CA GLN A 29 -17.90 19.94 5.47
C GLN A 29 -19.26 19.62 4.82
N ARG A 30 -19.74 20.48 3.92
CA ARG A 30 -20.97 20.23 3.15
C ARG A 30 -20.78 19.09 2.15
N LEU A 31 -19.62 19.00 1.49
CA LEU A 31 -19.28 17.87 0.63
C LEU A 31 -19.26 16.55 1.42
N THR A 32 -18.66 16.55 2.61
CA THR A 32 -18.60 15.38 3.51
C THR A 32 -20.01 14.91 3.89
N ARG A 33 -20.88 15.82 4.35
CA ARG A 33 -22.27 15.48 4.71
C ARG A 33 -23.11 15.00 3.51
N ALA A 34 -22.81 15.50 2.31
CA ALA A 34 -23.47 15.03 1.10
C ALA A 34 -23.06 13.59 0.78
N GLN A 35 -21.77 13.25 0.95
CA GLN A 35 -21.28 11.88 0.79
C GLN A 35 -21.83 10.91 1.85
N GLU A 36 -21.96 11.34 3.12
CA GLU A 36 -22.53 10.50 4.19
C GLU A 36 -23.99 10.09 3.91
N LYS A 37 -24.79 10.96 3.29
CA LYS A 37 -26.19 10.64 2.90
C LYS A 37 -26.29 9.52 1.86
N ILE A 38 -25.23 9.29 1.08
CA ILE A 38 -25.19 8.22 0.07
C ILE A 38 -25.05 6.85 0.75
N LEU A 39 -24.47 6.79 1.95
CA LEU A 39 -24.29 5.53 2.69
C LEU A 39 -25.62 4.95 3.23
N ASP A 40 -26.73 5.70 3.12
CA ASP A 40 -28.08 5.26 3.51
C ASP A 40 -28.84 4.50 2.38
N ASP A 41 -28.38 4.56 1.11
CA ASP A 41 -28.95 3.79 -0.03
C ASP A 41 -27.85 3.12 -0.88
N PRO A 42 -27.74 1.78 -0.90
CA PRO A 42 -26.70 1.06 -1.63
C PRO A 42 -26.84 1.11 -3.17
N PHE A 43 -27.87 1.76 -3.72
CA PHE A 43 -28.09 1.90 -5.16
C PHE A 43 -27.92 3.33 -5.70
N ASP A 44 -27.67 4.31 -4.83
CA ASP A 44 -27.39 5.69 -5.26
C ASP A 44 -25.96 5.80 -5.80
N GLU A 45 -25.80 6.41 -6.99
CA GLU A 45 -24.48 6.68 -7.55
C GLU A 45 -23.72 7.66 -6.63
N PRO A 46 -22.44 7.40 -6.31
CA PRO A 46 -21.71 8.13 -5.26
C PRO A 46 -21.30 9.57 -5.62
N ASN A 47 -21.87 10.16 -6.68
CA ASN A 47 -21.48 11.45 -7.21
C ASN A 47 -22.54 12.53 -6.94
N ILE A 48 -22.73 12.86 -5.66
CA ILE A 48 -23.47 14.09 -5.31
C ILE A 48 -22.51 15.27 -5.46
N ALA A 49 -22.55 15.90 -6.64
CA ALA A 49 -21.89 17.16 -6.88
C ALA A 49 -22.63 18.28 -6.15
N VAL A 50 -21.96 18.99 -5.24
CA VAL A 50 -22.56 20.08 -4.46
C VAL A 50 -22.21 21.42 -5.09
N ASP A 51 -23.20 22.29 -5.31
CA ASP A 51 -22.99 23.65 -5.79
C ASP A 51 -22.38 24.54 -4.68
N ILE A 52 -21.29 25.24 -5.00
CA ILE A 52 -20.57 26.08 -4.02
C ILE A 52 -21.37 27.29 -3.54
N LYS A 53 -22.26 27.86 -4.37
CA LYS A 53 -23.12 28.97 -3.98
C LYS A 53 -24.22 28.51 -3.04
N GLU A 54 -24.79 27.34 -3.30
CA GLU A 54 -25.80 26.73 -2.44
C GLU A 54 -25.18 26.33 -1.09
N ALA A 55 -24.02 25.69 -1.10
CA ALA A 55 -23.33 25.25 0.11
C ALA A 55 -22.94 26.40 1.05
N LEU A 56 -22.68 27.58 0.49
CA LEU A 56 -22.30 28.79 1.23
C LEU A 56 -23.47 29.76 1.44
N HIS A 57 -24.69 29.36 1.09
CA HIS A 57 -25.89 30.15 1.36
C HIS A 57 -26.06 30.34 2.88
N GLY A 58 -25.94 31.58 3.34
CA GLY A 58 -25.99 31.93 4.77
C GLY A 58 -24.62 32.06 5.45
N VAL A 59 -23.52 31.90 4.72
CA VAL A 59 -22.17 32.25 5.22
C VAL A 59 -21.89 33.73 4.90
N ASP A 60 -21.84 34.56 5.94
CA ASP A 60 -21.60 36.01 5.81
C ASP A 60 -20.30 36.30 5.04
N GLY A 61 -20.43 37.12 3.98
CA GLY A 61 -19.32 37.59 3.14
C GLY A 61 -18.94 36.66 1.97
N ALA A 62 -19.49 35.45 1.89
CA ALA A 62 -19.12 34.45 0.87
C ALA A 62 -19.34 34.93 -0.57
N GLY A 63 -20.41 35.69 -0.83
CA GLY A 63 -20.71 36.20 -2.18
C GLY A 63 -19.62 37.12 -2.76
N SER A 64 -18.94 37.90 -1.92
CA SER A 64 -17.85 38.79 -2.34
C SER A 64 -16.52 38.06 -2.56
N LEU A 65 -16.43 36.80 -2.10
CA LEU A 65 -15.22 35.99 -2.13
C LEU A 65 -15.28 34.86 -3.18
N LEU A 66 -16.43 34.68 -3.84
CA LEU A 66 -16.73 33.55 -4.72
C LEU A 66 -15.64 33.28 -5.77
N ASP A 67 -15.15 34.31 -6.45
CA ASP A 67 -14.10 34.15 -7.48
C ASP A 67 -12.79 33.60 -6.89
N GLY A 68 -12.46 34.00 -5.67
CA GLY A 68 -11.30 33.48 -4.93
C GLY A 68 -11.50 32.05 -4.48
N LEU A 69 -12.72 31.71 -4.01
CA LEU A 69 -13.07 30.35 -3.59
C LEU A 69 -12.99 29.38 -4.77
N VAL A 70 -13.57 29.74 -5.91
CA VAL A 70 -13.51 28.96 -7.15
C VAL A 70 -12.07 28.73 -7.61
N ALA A 71 -11.24 29.78 -7.59
CA ALA A 71 -9.85 29.69 -8.04
C ALA A 71 -8.97 28.79 -7.15
N ILE A 72 -9.29 28.69 -5.85
CA ILE A 72 -8.60 27.81 -4.90
C ILE A 72 -9.15 26.39 -5.01
N ALA A 73 -10.48 26.21 -5.00
CA ALA A 73 -11.12 24.90 -5.09
C ALA A 73 -10.75 24.13 -6.38
N GLU A 74 -10.62 24.83 -7.52
CA GLU A 74 -10.14 24.26 -8.80
C GLU A 74 -8.74 23.62 -8.71
N ARG A 75 -7.96 24.00 -7.69
CA ARG A 75 -6.56 23.54 -7.52
C ARG A 75 -6.33 22.75 -6.25
N GLU A 76 -7.36 22.57 -5.42
CA GLU A 76 -7.23 22.00 -4.09
C GLU A 76 -7.25 20.47 -4.12
N TRP A 77 -6.27 19.86 -4.80
CA TRP A 77 -6.04 18.41 -4.74
C TRP A 77 -5.03 18.08 -3.62
N PRO A 78 -5.25 17.07 -2.75
CA PRO A 78 -6.25 15.98 -2.82
C PRO A 78 -7.61 16.26 -2.16
N GLY A 79 -7.86 17.45 -1.61
CA GLY A 79 -9.05 17.72 -0.79
C GLY A 79 -10.38 17.81 -1.55
N ILE A 80 -10.40 18.49 -2.69
CA ILE A 80 -11.61 18.81 -3.46
C ILE A 80 -11.37 18.47 -4.94
N ARG A 81 -12.36 17.84 -5.58
CA ARG A 81 -12.51 17.83 -7.04
C ARG A 81 -13.54 18.88 -7.40
N PHE A 82 -13.14 19.90 -8.15
CA PHE A 82 -14.01 21.03 -8.45
C PHE A 82 -14.15 21.25 -9.95
N SER A 83 -15.40 21.44 -10.40
CA SER A 83 -15.74 21.78 -11.78
C SER A 83 -16.15 23.24 -11.86
N ARG A 84 -15.30 24.04 -12.52
CA ARG A 84 -15.54 25.48 -12.69
C ARG A 84 -16.72 25.79 -13.60
N THR A 85 -17.05 24.92 -14.55
CA THR A 85 -18.15 25.11 -15.50
C THR A 85 -19.51 24.96 -14.84
N SER A 86 -19.65 23.98 -13.95
CA SER A 86 -20.87 23.73 -13.19
C SER A 86 -20.90 24.42 -11.81
N LEU A 87 -19.77 24.96 -11.35
CA LEU A 87 -19.58 25.49 -9.99
C LEU A 87 -19.87 24.46 -8.89
N THR A 88 -19.72 23.19 -9.24
CA THR A 88 -19.95 22.07 -8.32
C THR A 88 -18.62 21.43 -7.91
N GLY A 89 -18.60 20.84 -6.73
CA GLY A 89 -17.47 20.08 -6.23
C GLY A 89 -17.89 18.78 -5.58
N GLU A 90 -16.89 17.93 -5.41
CA GLU A 90 -16.94 16.62 -4.78
C GLU A 90 -15.73 16.51 -3.84
N LEU A 91 -15.81 15.64 -2.83
CA LEU A 91 -14.62 15.29 -2.06
C LEU A 91 -13.59 14.62 -2.98
N GLY A 92 -12.33 14.96 -2.79
CA GLY A 92 -11.22 14.39 -3.55
C GLY A 92 -10.85 12.99 -3.06
N ALA A 93 -9.57 12.77 -2.76
CA ALA A 93 -9.10 11.48 -2.26
C ALA A 93 -9.28 11.32 -0.74
N LEU A 94 -9.64 12.39 -0.03
CA LEU A 94 -9.85 12.36 1.42
C LEU A 94 -11.19 11.68 1.76
N PRO A 95 -11.21 10.66 2.62
CA PRO A 95 -12.39 9.81 2.87
C PRO A 95 -13.52 10.50 3.64
N ALA A 96 -13.22 11.51 4.46
CA ALA A 96 -14.14 12.45 5.10
C ALA A 96 -13.31 13.53 5.80
N VAL A 97 -13.73 14.79 5.76
CA VAL A 97 -12.97 15.90 6.36
C VAL A 97 -13.90 16.73 7.24
N ASP A 98 -14.03 16.35 8.50
CA ASP A 98 -14.66 17.19 9.54
C ASP A 98 -13.63 18.17 10.13
N CYS A 99 -12.86 18.83 9.27
CA CYS A 99 -11.88 19.83 9.69
C CYS A 99 -12.56 21.19 9.79
N ASP A 100 -12.56 21.76 10.99
CA ASP A 100 -13.04 23.12 11.26
C ASP A 100 -11.92 24.18 11.16
N THR A 101 -10.66 23.73 11.06
CA THR A 101 -9.46 24.58 10.99
C THR A 101 -8.52 24.14 9.86
N LEU A 102 -7.70 25.08 9.38
CA LEU A 102 -6.67 24.79 8.38
C LEU A 102 -5.60 23.83 8.93
N ASP A 103 -5.25 23.92 10.21
CA ASP A 103 -4.28 23.02 10.84
C ASP A 103 -4.75 21.55 10.76
N LEU A 104 -6.02 21.29 11.12
CA LEU A 104 -6.60 19.96 11.01
C LEU A 104 -6.69 19.49 9.55
N TYR A 105 -7.10 20.38 8.64
CA TYR A 105 -7.14 20.06 7.22
C TYR A 105 -5.76 19.65 6.68
N LEU A 106 -4.72 20.43 7.00
CA LEU A 106 -3.36 20.13 6.56
C LEU A 106 -2.81 18.88 7.25
N ALA A 107 -3.17 18.60 8.49
CA ALA A 107 -2.82 17.37 9.18
C ALA A 107 -3.45 16.14 8.51
N GLU A 108 -4.73 16.22 8.09
CA GLU A 108 -5.41 15.16 7.35
C GLU A 108 -4.84 14.96 5.94
N VAL A 109 -4.58 16.05 5.22
CA VAL A 109 -3.88 15.98 3.92
C VAL A 109 -2.50 15.35 4.11
N ALA A 110 -1.76 15.77 5.14
CA ALA A 110 -0.45 15.20 5.43
C ALA A 110 -0.56 13.73 5.81
N ALA A 111 -1.53 13.30 6.63
CA ALA A 111 -1.73 11.91 7.01
C ALA A 111 -2.12 11.04 5.80
N HIS A 112 -3.00 11.55 4.93
CA HIS A 112 -3.45 10.85 3.74
C HIS A 112 -2.38 10.74 2.65
N LEU A 113 -1.56 11.78 2.49
CA LEU A 113 -0.42 11.77 1.57
C LEU A 113 0.85 11.17 2.20
N SER A 114 0.87 10.98 3.52
CA SER A 114 1.96 10.28 4.19
C SER A 114 1.93 8.84 3.72
N PRO A 115 3.09 8.26 3.39
CA PRO A 115 3.19 6.81 3.29
C PRO A 115 2.63 6.21 4.59
N PRO A 116 1.95 5.05 4.54
CA PRO A 116 1.56 4.37 5.77
C PRO A 116 2.78 4.22 6.69
N ALA A 117 2.60 4.07 8.00
CA ALA A 117 3.74 3.78 8.86
C ALA A 117 4.47 2.54 8.28
N PRO A 118 5.80 2.60 8.06
CA PRO A 118 6.54 1.41 7.64
C PRO A 118 6.28 0.30 8.66
N LEU A 119 5.97 -0.90 8.19
CA LEU A 119 6.01 -2.08 9.06
C LEU A 119 7.37 -2.09 9.77
N GLU A 120 7.36 -2.33 11.08
CA GLU A 120 8.59 -2.37 11.88
C GLU A 120 9.56 -3.36 11.22
N ALA A 121 10.66 -2.84 10.71
CA ALA A 121 11.56 -3.61 9.87
C ALA A 121 12.15 -4.74 10.71
N LEU A 122 11.91 -5.98 10.30
CA LEU A 122 12.46 -7.13 11.00
C LEU A 122 14.00 -7.09 10.90
N SER A 123 14.66 -7.08 12.04
CA SER A 123 16.12 -7.19 12.10
C SER A 123 16.51 -8.65 11.84
N PHE A 124 17.20 -8.89 10.74
CA PHE A 124 17.76 -10.20 10.43
C PHE A 124 18.91 -10.54 11.38
N THR A 125 18.87 -11.71 12.00
CA THR A 125 19.86 -12.14 12.99
C THR A 125 20.66 -13.38 12.58
N GLU A 126 20.19 -14.19 11.63
CA GLU A 126 20.85 -15.45 11.27
C GLU A 126 20.89 -15.71 9.74
N PRO A 127 22.09 -15.68 9.09
CA PRO A 127 22.29 -15.88 7.64
C PRO A 127 21.55 -17.06 7.00
N ARG A 128 21.34 -18.14 7.75
CA ARG A 128 20.77 -19.40 7.25
C ARG A 128 19.29 -19.60 7.60
N ALA A 129 18.65 -18.66 8.29
CA ALA A 129 17.28 -18.80 8.76
C ALA A 129 16.29 -19.03 7.60
N LEU A 130 16.40 -18.25 6.51
CA LEU A 130 15.55 -18.42 5.33
C LEU A 130 15.69 -19.79 4.68
N LEU A 131 16.92 -20.30 4.54
CA LEU A 131 17.16 -21.64 3.98
C LEU A 131 16.54 -22.73 4.86
N ARG A 132 16.66 -22.58 6.19
CA ARG A 132 16.05 -23.48 7.16
C ARG A 132 14.53 -23.46 7.07
N ALA A 133 13.93 -22.28 7.02
CA ALA A 133 12.49 -22.10 6.89
C ALA A 133 11.93 -22.75 5.62
N LEU A 134 12.60 -22.55 4.47
CA LEU A 134 12.20 -23.20 3.20
C LEU A 134 12.26 -24.72 3.29
N ASN A 135 13.30 -25.27 3.93
CA ASN A 135 13.43 -26.71 4.12
C ASN A 135 12.35 -27.27 5.04
N PHE A 136 12.01 -26.57 6.13
CA PHE A 136 10.94 -27.00 7.03
C PHE A 136 9.55 -26.89 6.39
N LEU A 137 9.29 -25.82 5.62
CA LEU A 137 8.06 -25.70 4.85
C LEU A 137 7.86 -26.90 3.91
N ASP A 138 8.91 -27.32 3.19
CA ASP A 138 8.84 -28.47 2.28
C ASP A 138 8.56 -29.78 3.03
N ILE A 139 9.30 -30.02 4.13
CA ILE A 139 9.12 -31.21 4.97
C ILE A 139 7.69 -31.27 5.53
N ASP A 140 7.19 -30.18 6.10
CA ASP A 140 5.84 -30.15 6.67
C ASP A 140 4.76 -30.31 5.61
N TYR A 141 4.96 -29.69 4.44
CA TYR A 141 4.06 -29.88 3.33
C TYR A 141 4.05 -31.35 2.85
N GLU A 142 5.22 -32.00 2.73
CA GLU A 142 5.31 -33.42 2.37
C GLU A 142 4.64 -34.31 3.41
N LEU A 143 4.85 -34.02 4.70
CA LEU A 143 4.21 -34.76 5.79
C LEU A 143 2.68 -34.62 5.82
N VAL A 144 2.15 -33.46 5.42
CA VAL A 144 0.70 -33.18 5.46
C VAL A 144 -0.01 -33.59 4.17
N LEU A 145 0.62 -33.38 3.01
CA LEU A 145 -0.01 -33.52 1.70
C LEU A 145 0.60 -34.64 0.83
N GLY A 146 1.71 -35.23 1.24
CA GLY A 146 2.33 -36.40 0.58
C GLY A 146 3.12 -36.08 -0.69
N ASP A 147 3.36 -34.80 -0.99
CA ASP A 147 4.09 -34.33 -2.16
C ASP A 147 5.17 -33.32 -1.75
N THR A 148 6.17 -33.08 -2.60
CA THR A 148 7.15 -31.99 -2.39
C THR A 148 6.59 -30.66 -2.89
N LEU A 149 6.78 -29.58 -2.12
CA LEU A 149 6.37 -28.23 -2.50
C LEU A 149 7.52 -27.44 -3.12
N VAL A 150 8.69 -27.48 -2.48
CA VAL A 150 9.86 -26.71 -2.88
C VAL A 150 10.75 -27.57 -3.76
N VAL A 151 11.15 -27.03 -4.90
CA VAL A 151 12.23 -27.64 -5.71
C VAL A 151 13.52 -26.94 -5.32
N PRO A 152 14.40 -27.59 -4.54
CA PRO A 152 15.64 -26.94 -4.13
C PRO A 152 16.47 -26.62 -5.38
N PRO A 153 16.93 -25.38 -5.54
CA PRO A 153 17.93 -25.07 -6.56
C PRO A 153 19.21 -25.86 -6.29
N PRO A 154 20.09 -25.98 -7.31
CA PRO A 154 21.47 -26.40 -7.11
C PRO A 154 22.10 -25.73 -5.88
N MET A 155 22.87 -26.49 -5.09
CA MET A 155 23.39 -26.04 -3.78
C MET A 155 24.21 -24.75 -3.84
N ASP A 156 25.00 -24.59 -4.90
CA ASP A 156 25.73 -23.37 -5.23
C ASP A 156 24.78 -22.16 -5.34
N ARG A 157 23.65 -22.33 -6.03
CA ARG A 157 22.66 -21.29 -6.21
C ARG A 157 21.89 -20.98 -4.93
N SER A 158 21.50 -21.99 -4.17
CA SER A 158 20.81 -21.83 -2.89
C SER A 158 21.69 -21.13 -1.84
N SER A 159 23.02 -21.33 -1.89
CA SER A 159 23.95 -20.69 -0.96
C SER A 159 23.93 -19.16 -1.04
N LEU A 160 23.56 -18.58 -2.19
CA LEU A 160 23.42 -17.13 -2.38
C LEU A 160 22.38 -16.51 -1.44
N LEU A 161 21.40 -17.29 -0.96
CA LEU A 161 20.43 -16.81 0.03
C LEU A 161 21.07 -16.54 1.41
N ALA A 162 22.18 -17.20 1.72
CA ALA A 162 22.88 -17.06 2.98
C ALA A 162 24.08 -16.11 2.92
N LEU A 163 24.56 -15.76 1.73
CA LEU A 163 25.72 -14.88 1.60
C LEU A 163 25.41 -13.45 2.08
N GLU A 164 26.46 -12.79 2.55
CA GLU A 164 26.46 -11.35 2.76
C GLU A 164 26.49 -10.65 1.39
N VAL A 165 25.89 -9.46 1.35
CA VAL A 165 25.74 -8.65 0.16
C VAL A 165 26.30 -7.28 0.48
N ASP A 166 27.19 -6.77 -0.36
CA ASP A 166 27.81 -5.44 -0.25
C ASP A 166 27.57 -4.57 -1.48
N ASP A 167 27.09 -5.15 -2.59
CA ASP A 167 26.82 -4.44 -3.83
C ASP A 167 25.44 -4.79 -4.47
N GLU A 168 25.08 -4.04 -5.50
CA GLU A 168 23.84 -4.19 -6.25
C GLU A 168 23.75 -5.53 -6.98
N GLY A 169 24.86 -6.06 -7.48
CA GLY A 169 24.92 -7.31 -8.24
C GLY A 169 24.62 -8.52 -7.35
N ALA A 170 25.21 -8.55 -6.16
CA ALA A 170 24.97 -9.57 -5.15
C ALA A 170 23.53 -9.49 -4.61
N TYR A 171 23.00 -8.28 -4.37
CA TYR A 171 21.60 -8.06 -3.99
C TYR A 171 20.62 -8.64 -5.03
N ASN A 172 20.83 -8.28 -6.30
CA ASN A 172 19.99 -8.76 -7.39
C ASN A 172 20.10 -10.28 -7.60
N SER A 173 21.31 -10.84 -7.42
CA SER A 173 21.51 -12.30 -7.48
C SER A 173 20.70 -13.03 -6.40
N GLY A 174 20.72 -12.53 -5.16
CA GLY A 174 19.91 -13.07 -4.07
C GLY A 174 18.41 -13.00 -4.37
N LEU A 175 17.91 -11.85 -4.84
CA LEU A 175 16.52 -11.69 -5.26
C LEU A 175 16.11 -12.65 -6.38
N ILE A 176 16.98 -12.86 -7.38
CA ILE A 176 16.71 -13.79 -8.48
C ILE A 176 16.56 -15.21 -7.95
N VAL A 177 17.48 -15.68 -7.10
CA VAL A 177 17.39 -17.03 -6.53
C VAL A 177 16.11 -17.20 -5.72
N LEU A 178 15.80 -16.24 -4.85
CA LEU A 178 14.60 -16.31 -4.02
C LEU A 178 13.33 -16.33 -4.88
N THR A 179 13.23 -15.44 -5.87
CA THR A 179 12.04 -15.38 -6.73
C THR A 179 11.90 -16.57 -7.66
N ASP A 180 13.00 -17.20 -8.08
CA ASP A 180 12.97 -18.45 -8.83
C ASP A 180 12.40 -19.60 -7.98
N ILE A 181 12.85 -19.74 -6.73
CA ILE A 181 12.29 -20.73 -5.79
C ILE A 181 10.78 -20.52 -5.61
N LEU A 182 10.35 -19.29 -5.37
CA LEU A 182 8.94 -18.95 -5.15
C LEU A 182 8.08 -19.17 -6.41
N ARG A 183 8.63 -18.91 -7.60
CA ARG A 183 7.96 -19.16 -8.87
C ARG A 183 7.80 -20.66 -9.12
N ASP A 184 8.85 -21.43 -8.83
CA ASP A 184 8.98 -22.84 -9.19
C ASP A 184 8.42 -23.80 -8.12
N LEU A 185 7.70 -23.27 -7.13
CA LEU A 185 6.90 -24.08 -6.18
C LEU A 185 5.97 -25.03 -6.95
N LYS A 186 5.97 -26.30 -6.53
CA LYS A 186 5.18 -27.40 -7.11
C LYS A 186 3.71 -27.32 -6.72
N VAL A 187 3.06 -26.24 -7.12
CA VAL A 187 1.62 -26.04 -6.96
C VAL A 187 0.92 -26.35 -8.28
N PRO A 188 -0.02 -27.32 -8.33
CA PRO A 188 -0.78 -27.66 -9.54
C PRO A 188 -1.49 -26.45 -10.17
N GLY A 189 -1.70 -26.54 -11.48
CA GLY A 189 -2.39 -25.50 -12.27
C GLY A 189 -1.46 -24.70 -13.17
N ARG A 190 -2.06 -23.89 -14.06
CA ARG A 190 -1.34 -23.11 -15.07
C ARG A 190 -1.53 -21.59 -14.93
N ASN A 191 -2.57 -21.16 -14.21
CA ASN A 191 -2.92 -19.76 -14.06
C ASN A 191 -3.25 -19.46 -12.59
N PRO A 192 -2.65 -18.43 -11.96
CA PRO A 192 -1.51 -17.62 -12.41
C PRO A 192 -0.26 -18.44 -12.70
N GLY A 193 0.68 -17.93 -13.51
CA GLY A 193 1.88 -18.65 -13.92
C GLY A 193 2.87 -18.96 -12.77
N SER A 194 2.80 -18.21 -11.67
CA SER A 194 3.64 -18.38 -10.47
C SER A 194 3.05 -19.43 -9.51
N GLY A 195 3.86 -20.40 -9.07
CA GLY A 195 3.47 -21.38 -8.05
C GLY A 195 3.03 -20.72 -6.73
N LEU A 196 3.75 -19.69 -6.29
CA LEU A 196 3.41 -18.87 -5.11
C LEU A 196 1.97 -18.35 -5.17
N LEU A 197 1.57 -17.77 -6.29
CA LEU A 197 0.24 -17.17 -6.44
C LEU A 197 -0.89 -18.21 -6.55
N ARG A 198 -0.56 -19.47 -6.84
CA ARG A 198 -1.51 -20.59 -6.82
C ARG A 198 -1.62 -21.22 -5.43
N LEU A 199 -0.65 -20.97 -4.54
CA LEU A 199 -0.48 -21.70 -3.28
C LEU A 199 -1.70 -21.56 -2.37
N GLU A 200 -2.23 -20.35 -2.20
CA GLU A 200 -3.38 -20.09 -1.32
C GLU A 200 -4.60 -20.94 -1.72
N ALA A 201 -5.02 -20.85 -2.97
CA ALA A 201 -6.18 -21.61 -3.48
C ALA A 201 -5.95 -23.12 -3.39
N HIS A 202 -4.72 -23.57 -3.67
CA HIS A 202 -4.36 -24.98 -3.57
C HIS A 202 -4.44 -25.50 -2.13
N LEU A 203 -3.81 -24.81 -1.18
CA LEU A 203 -3.86 -25.18 0.24
C LEU A 203 -5.31 -25.15 0.76
N ALA A 204 -6.07 -24.11 0.43
CA ALA A 204 -7.47 -23.98 0.82
C ALA A 204 -8.37 -25.12 0.29
N SER A 205 -8.01 -25.72 -0.85
CA SER A 205 -8.72 -26.88 -1.41
C SER A 205 -8.38 -28.21 -0.73
N LYS A 206 -7.19 -28.30 -0.13
CA LYS A 206 -6.66 -29.53 0.49
C LYS A 206 -6.80 -29.54 2.01
N LEU A 207 -6.85 -28.37 2.63
CA LEU A 207 -6.84 -28.16 4.07
C LEU A 207 -8.05 -27.30 4.46
N PRO A 208 -9.21 -27.91 4.78
CA PRO A 208 -10.44 -27.16 5.07
C PRO A 208 -10.35 -26.26 6.33
N SER A 209 -9.53 -26.64 7.31
CA SER A 209 -9.27 -25.94 8.57
C SER A 209 -8.15 -24.90 8.46
N LEU A 210 -7.63 -24.64 7.26
CA LEU A 210 -6.56 -23.67 7.03
C LEU A 210 -6.99 -22.26 7.41
N ASP A 211 -6.14 -21.56 8.18
CA ASP A 211 -6.23 -20.11 8.34
C ASP A 211 -5.87 -19.43 7.02
N ARG A 212 -6.91 -19.11 6.24
CA ARG A 212 -6.77 -18.50 4.91
C ARG A 212 -6.18 -17.10 4.98
N ASP A 213 -6.49 -16.35 6.04
CA ASP A 213 -6.02 -14.98 6.19
C ASP A 213 -4.51 -14.97 6.47
N ALA A 214 -4.02 -15.90 7.30
CA ALA A 214 -2.58 -16.06 7.53
C ALA A 214 -1.83 -16.44 6.24
N VAL A 215 -2.35 -17.41 5.48
CA VAL A 215 -1.74 -17.82 4.21
C VAL A 215 -1.78 -16.68 3.18
N CYS A 216 -2.89 -15.97 3.06
CA CYS A 216 -3.03 -14.84 2.14
C CYS A 216 -2.00 -13.75 2.45
N ARG A 217 -1.85 -13.36 3.73
CA ARG A 217 -0.83 -12.38 4.16
C ARG A 217 0.59 -12.82 3.82
N ALA A 218 0.92 -14.09 4.09
CA ALA A 218 2.26 -14.61 3.81
C ALA A 218 2.56 -14.65 2.30
N VAL A 219 1.60 -15.09 1.48
CA VAL A 219 1.72 -15.09 0.02
C VAL A 219 1.86 -13.67 -0.52
N GLN A 220 1.06 -12.72 -0.03
CA GLN A 220 1.15 -11.31 -0.43
C GLN A 220 2.52 -10.70 -0.10
N LEU A 221 3.07 -11.00 1.08
CA LEU A 221 4.38 -10.52 1.50
C LEU A 221 5.50 -11.06 0.61
N LEU A 222 5.47 -12.36 0.29
CA LEU A 222 6.40 -12.99 -0.65
C LEU A 222 6.25 -12.44 -2.08
N ASP A 223 5.04 -12.06 -2.50
CA ASP A 223 4.81 -11.47 -3.81
C ASP A 223 5.44 -10.07 -3.95
N GLN A 224 5.54 -9.30 -2.86
CA GLN A 224 6.24 -7.99 -2.89
C GLN A 224 7.71 -8.13 -3.29
N ILE A 225 8.37 -9.21 -2.88
CA ILE A 225 9.75 -9.52 -3.27
C ILE A 225 9.83 -9.77 -4.79
N ARG A 226 8.85 -10.47 -5.35
CA ARG A 226 8.73 -10.68 -6.80
C ARG A 226 8.53 -9.36 -7.55
N VAL A 227 7.69 -8.46 -7.03
CA VAL A 227 7.47 -7.12 -7.61
C VAL A 227 8.78 -6.32 -7.66
N ILE A 228 9.54 -6.30 -6.56
CA ILE A 228 10.84 -5.61 -6.49
C ILE A 228 11.81 -6.17 -7.53
N ARG A 229 11.97 -7.49 -7.59
CA ARG A 229 12.87 -8.15 -8.56
C ARG A 229 12.48 -7.82 -10.00
N ASN A 230 11.18 -7.82 -10.32
CA ASN A 230 10.73 -7.55 -11.69
C ASN A 230 10.97 -6.10 -12.13
N SER A 231 11.01 -5.17 -11.19
CA SER A 231 11.30 -3.76 -11.49
C SER A 231 12.77 -3.52 -11.89
N ALA A 232 13.70 -4.32 -11.36
CA ALA A 232 15.11 -4.25 -11.75
C ALA A 232 15.31 -4.58 -13.26
N VAL A 233 14.39 -5.36 -13.84
CA VAL A 233 14.39 -5.74 -15.26
C VAL A 233 13.64 -4.70 -16.13
N HIS A 234 12.72 -3.93 -15.54
CA HIS A 234 11.89 -2.95 -16.23
C HIS A 234 11.90 -1.59 -15.50
N PRO A 235 12.78 -0.65 -15.88
CA PRO A 235 13.15 0.52 -15.07
C PRO A 235 12.08 1.64 -14.98
N LYS A 236 10.83 1.37 -15.37
CA LYS A 236 9.75 2.37 -15.20
C LYS A 236 9.17 2.23 -13.79
N PRO A 237 9.30 3.25 -12.91
CA PRO A 237 8.70 3.21 -11.59
C PRO A 237 7.18 3.10 -11.75
N ARG A 238 6.64 1.97 -11.28
CA ARG A 238 5.20 1.73 -11.18
C ARG A 238 4.78 1.97 -9.72
N PRO A 239 3.55 2.43 -9.45
CA PRO A 239 3.03 2.57 -8.08
C PRO A 239 3.21 1.30 -7.23
N GLU A 240 3.07 0.13 -7.89
CA GLU A 240 3.30 -1.21 -7.32
C GLU A 240 4.70 -1.36 -6.71
N LEU A 241 5.73 -0.74 -7.31
CA LEU A 241 7.11 -0.85 -6.82
C LEU A 241 7.31 -0.10 -5.51
N THR A 242 6.74 1.11 -5.41
CA THR A 242 6.81 1.92 -4.20
C THR A 242 6.06 1.24 -3.07
N ALA A 243 4.89 0.66 -3.36
CA ALA A 243 4.12 -0.13 -2.41
C ALA A 243 4.91 -1.37 -1.92
N ALA A 244 5.61 -2.07 -2.82
CA ALA A 244 6.42 -3.23 -2.46
C ALA A 244 7.63 -2.87 -1.57
N HIS A 245 8.32 -1.76 -1.86
CA HIS A 245 9.38 -1.26 -0.98
C HIS A 245 8.82 -0.90 0.39
N HIS A 246 7.69 -0.20 0.42
CA HIS A 246 7.02 0.19 1.65
C HIS A 246 6.62 -1.02 2.51
N ALA A 247 6.02 -2.04 1.90
CA ALA A 247 5.58 -3.26 2.58
C ALA A 247 6.73 -4.06 3.23
N LEU A 248 7.94 -4.00 2.64
CA LEU A 248 9.15 -4.62 3.19
C LEU A 248 9.98 -3.66 4.06
N GLY A 249 9.47 -2.45 4.32
CA GLY A 249 10.19 -1.41 5.03
C GLY A 249 11.50 -0.99 4.35
N LEU A 250 11.62 -1.08 3.03
CA LEU A 250 12.82 -0.75 2.28
C LEU A 250 12.82 0.73 1.86
N PRO A 251 13.96 1.44 1.94
CA PRO A 251 14.09 2.75 1.33
C PRO A 251 14.04 2.64 -0.20
N PHE A 252 13.44 3.64 -0.85
CA PHE A 252 13.41 3.74 -2.31
C PHE A 252 14.07 5.06 -2.78
N PRO A 253 15.06 5.01 -3.69
CA PRO A 253 15.74 3.81 -4.19
C PRO A 253 16.64 3.16 -3.11
N VAL A 254 16.92 1.86 -3.26
CA VAL A 254 17.86 1.15 -2.39
C VAL A 254 19.27 1.72 -2.58
N ARG A 255 19.92 2.09 -1.47
CA ARG A 255 21.31 2.60 -1.43
C ARG A 255 22.21 1.75 -0.54
N ASP A 256 21.64 1.13 0.47
CA ASP A 256 22.30 0.19 1.37
C ASP A 256 21.81 -1.23 1.01
N PHE A 257 22.58 -1.91 0.16
CA PHE A 257 22.24 -3.24 -0.34
C PHE A 257 22.32 -4.31 0.75
N THR A 258 23.23 -4.16 1.70
CA THR A 258 23.36 -5.04 2.85
C THR A 258 22.10 -4.98 3.73
N ALA A 259 21.68 -3.78 4.12
CA ALA A 259 20.49 -3.58 4.94
C ALA A 259 19.22 -4.00 4.20
N ALA A 260 19.12 -3.69 2.90
CA ALA A 260 17.98 -4.09 2.08
C ALA A 260 17.87 -5.61 1.96
N TRP A 261 18.98 -6.30 1.69
CA TRP A 261 19.00 -7.76 1.61
C TRP A 261 18.62 -8.42 2.94
N ASN A 262 19.15 -7.91 4.05
CA ASN A 262 18.80 -8.39 5.38
C ASN A 262 17.28 -8.28 5.65
N ARG A 263 16.66 -7.15 5.30
CA ARG A 263 15.21 -6.97 5.44
C ARG A 263 14.42 -7.93 4.55
N VAL A 264 14.81 -8.08 3.28
CA VAL A 264 14.18 -9.05 2.36
C VAL A 264 14.24 -10.46 2.94
N ARG A 265 15.41 -10.89 3.45
CA ARG A 265 15.57 -12.21 4.06
C ARG A 265 14.71 -12.40 5.30
N ALA A 266 14.64 -11.42 6.19
CA ALA A 266 13.84 -11.50 7.40
C ALA A 266 12.34 -11.58 7.09
N HIS A 267 11.83 -10.77 6.15
CA HIS A 267 10.44 -10.84 5.73
C HIS A 267 10.10 -12.15 5.00
N ALA A 268 11.00 -12.63 4.14
CA ALA A 268 10.81 -13.91 3.46
C ALA A 268 10.80 -15.08 4.45
N GLU A 269 11.72 -15.09 5.41
CA GLU A 269 11.81 -16.13 6.43
C GLU A 269 10.57 -16.18 7.32
N ARG A 270 10.10 -15.02 7.77
CA ARG A 270 8.84 -14.93 8.53
C ARG A 270 7.65 -15.44 7.72
N ALA A 271 7.49 -14.98 6.47
CA ALA A 271 6.37 -15.41 5.64
C ALA A 271 6.38 -16.92 5.37
N VAL A 272 7.57 -17.50 5.13
CA VAL A 272 7.71 -18.95 4.94
C VAL A 272 7.37 -19.72 6.23
N SER A 273 7.78 -19.19 7.39
CA SER A 273 7.45 -19.78 8.69
C SER A 273 5.95 -19.68 9.02
N ASP A 274 5.32 -18.55 8.69
CA ASP A 274 3.86 -18.36 8.85
C ASP A 274 3.07 -19.37 7.97
N LEU A 275 3.53 -19.63 6.73
CA LEU A 275 2.96 -20.67 5.88
C LEU A 275 3.12 -22.07 6.48
N GLN A 276 4.30 -22.37 7.03
CA GLN A 276 4.59 -23.64 7.68
C GLN A 276 3.65 -23.85 8.88
N GLU A 277 3.52 -22.85 9.75
CA GLU A 277 2.64 -22.92 10.93
C GLU A 277 1.17 -23.10 10.55
N ALA A 278 0.70 -22.40 9.50
CA ALA A 278 -0.66 -22.54 9.00
C ALA A 278 -0.93 -23.97 8.48
N ILE A 279 0.00 -24.56 7.73
CA ILE A 279 -0.10 -25.94 7.23
C ILE A 279 -0.09 -26.94 8.39
N GLN A 280 0.82 -26.79 9.34
CA GLN A 280 0.91 -27.67 10.52
C GLN A 280 -0.35 -27.59 11.39
N SER A 281 -0.89 -26.39 11.58
CA SER A 281 -2.09 -26.17 12.39
C SER A 281 -3.33 -26.78 11.74
N ALA A 282 -3.44 -26.69 10.41
CA ALA A 282 -4.55 -27.28 9.66
C ALA A 282 -4.56 -28.82 9.66
N ARG A 283 -3.46 -29.47 10.05
CA ARG A 283 -3.40 -30.93 10.24
C ARG A 283 -4.20 -31.40 11.47
N ARG A 284 -4.33 -30.56 12.49
CA ARG A 284 -4.99 -30.90 13.76
C ARG A 284 -6.51 -30.91 13.63
#